data_AF-A0A8S4R0Z4-F1
#
_entry.id   AF-A0A8S4R0Z4-F1
#
_cell.length_a   1.000
_cell.length_b   1.000
_cell.length_c   1.000
_cell.angle_alpha   90.00
_cell.angle_beta   90.00
_cell.angle_gamma   90.00
#
_symmetry.space_group_name_H-M   'P 1'
#
loop_
_entity.id
_entity.type
_entity.pdbx_description
1 polymer ?
#
loop_
_entity_poly.entity_id
_entity_poly.type
_entity_poly.pdbx_seq_one_letter_code
_entity_poly.pdbx_strand_id
1 'polypeptide(L)'
;MSRVYKPTDYVVNKSWVPTLQKYKEMYKKSIDDPEAFWSKIASEFHWEIPYQPGNFVSYNFDVDKGDIFIKWMEGAVTNVCFNLLDRNVRNGHGDKIAYYW
;
A
#
# COMPACT_ATOMS: atom_id res chain seq x y z
N MET A 1 -19.58 -29.72 4.92
CA MET A 1 -18.53 -29.02 4.15
C MET A 1 -19.11 -27.68 3.70
N SER A 2 -18.39 -26.57 3.89
CA SER A 2 -18.86 -25.24 3.47
C SER A 2 -18.83 -25.13 1.94
N ARG A 3 -19.85 -24.47 1.36
CA ARG A 3 -19.95 -24.24 -0.08
C ARG A 3 -19.01 -23.10 -0.48
N VAL A 4 -18.13 -23.35 -1.45
CA VAL A 4 -17.20 -22.34 -1.99
C VAL A 4 -17.79 -21.73 -3.25
N TYR A 5 -17.88 -20.40 -3.28
CA TYR A 5 -18.35 -19.64 -4.44
C TYR A 5 -17.15 -19.02 -5.16
N LYS A 6 -17.02 -19.34 -6.45
CA LYS A 6 -15.94 -18.80 -7.29
C LYS A 6 -16.38 -17.47 -7.92
N PRO A 7 -15.47 -16.51 -8.10
CA PRO A 7 -15.75 -15.31 -8.87
C PRO A 7 -16.08 -15.68 -10.32
N THR A 8 -16.88 -14.85 -10.99
CA THR A 8 -17.17 -15.01 -12.41
C THR A 8 -15.97 -14.59 -13.25
N ASP A 9 -15.88 -15.08 -14.49
CA ASP A 9 -14.79 -14.73 -15.41
C ASP A 9 -14.68 -13.22 -15.65
N TYR A 10 -15.83 -12.52 -15.67
CA TYR A 10 -15.87 -11.07 -15.76
C TYR A 10 -15.10 -10.38 -14.63
N VAL A 11 -15.28 -10.84 -13.39
CA VAL A 11 -14.58 -10.28 -12.22
C VAL A 11 -13.10 -10.65 -12.26
N VAL A 12 -12.78 -11.90 -12.58
CA VAL A 12 -11.39 -12.39 -12.67
C VAL A 12 -10.58 -11.56 -13.67
N ASN A 13 -11.13 -11.32 -14.86
CA ASN A 13 -10.43 -10.62 -15.95
C ASN A 13 -10.18 -9.13 -15.68
N LYS A 14 -10.95 -8.50 -14.80
CA LYS A 14 -10.79 -7.08 -14.42
C LYS A 14 -10.04 -6.88 -13.10
N SER A 15 -9.64 -7.96 -12.43
CA SER A 15 -9.03 -7.90 -11.11
C SER A 15 -7.51 -7.75 -11.18
N TRP A 16 -6.95 -6.92 -10.31
CA TRP A 16 -5.49 -6.79 -10.11
C TRP A 16 -4.85 -8.09 -9.56
N VAL A 17 -5.64 -8.89 -8.85
CA VAL A 17 -5.23 -10.20 -8.28
C VAL A 17 -6.26 -11.24 -8.70
N PRO A 18 -6.10 -11.89 -9.87
CA PRO A 18 -7.14 -12.74 -10.47
C PRO A 18 -7.24 -14.14 -9.85
N THR A 19 -6.20 -14.61 -9.14
CA THR A 19 -6.16 -15.96 -8.59
C THR A 19 -5.73 -15.98 -7.13
N LEU A 20 -6.21 -16.98 -6.40
CA LEU A 20 -5.79 -17.21 -5.01
C LEU A 20 -4.28 -17.49 -4.91
N GLN A 21 -3.71 -18.15 -5.92
CA GLN A 21 -2.27 -18.41 -5.98
C GLN A 21 -1.48 -17.09 -6.06
N LYS A 22 -1.91 -16.16 -6.93
CA LYS A 22 -1.29 -14.84 -7.04
C LYS A 22 -1.36 -14.05 -5.74
N TYR A 23 -2.52 -14.09 -5.07
CA TYR A 23 -2.70 -13.50 -3.75
C TYR A 23 -1.69 -14.08 -2.74
N LYS A 24 -1.58 -15.41 -2.65
CA LYS A 24 -0.66 -16.08 -1.71
C LYS A 24 0.79 -15.70 -1.96
N GLU A 25 1.21 -15.59 -3.22
CA GLU A 25 2.55 -15.14 -3.59
C GLU A 25 2.82 -13.69 -3.15
N MET A 26 1.88 -12.78 -3.41
CA MET A 26 2.01 -11.37 -2.99
C MET A 26 2.02 -11.25 -1.46
N TYR A 27 1.13 -11.97 -0.79
CA TYR A 27 1.07 -12.01 0.67
C TYR A 27 2.38 -12.54 1.26
N LYS A 28 2.89 -13.67 0.74
CA LYS A 28 4.18 -14.22 1.18
C LYS A 28 5.30 -13.20 1.04
N LYS A 29 5.40 -12.50 -0.09
CA LYS A 29 6.40 -11.44 -0.30
C LYS A 29 6.23 -10.27 0.68
N SER A 30 4.99 -9.85 0.96
CA SER A 30 4.71 -8.75 1.89
C SER A 30 5.15 -9.02 3.33
N ILE A 31 5.32 -10.30 3.69
CA ILE A 31 5.74 -10.75 5.02
C ILE A 31 7.23 -11.11 5.04
N ASP A 32 7.71 -11.84 4.03
CA ASP A 32 9.10 -12.32 3.97
C ASP A 32 10.09 -11.17 3.65
N ASP A 33 9.68 -10.19 2.84
CA ASP A 33 10.48 -9.01 2.49
C ASP A 33 9.58 -7.76 2.43
N PRO A 34 9.19 -7.22 3.61
CA PRO A 34 8.24 -6.13 3.70
C PRO A 34 8.79 -4.84 3.09
N GLU A 35 10.08 -4.54 3.25
CA GLU A 35 10.68 -3.33 2.70
C GLU A 35 10.63 -3.32 1.17
N ALA A 36 11.05 -4.39 0.49
CA ALA A 36 11.02 -4.43 -0.96
C ALA A 36 9.57 -4.44 -1.51
N PHE A 37 8.66 -5.14 -0.84
CA PHE A 37 7.27 -5.22 -1.30
C PHE A 37 6.53 -3.89 -1.12
N TRP A 38 6.55 -3.32 0.08
CA TRP A 38 5.77 -2.13 0.41
C TRP A 38 6.40 -0.84 -0.12
N SER A 39 7.72 -0.76 -0.27
CA SER A 39 8.38 0.41 -0.90
C SER A 39 7.91 0.62 -2.34
N LYS A 40 7.69 -0.48 -3.09
CA LYS A 40 7.13 -0.42 -4.43
C LYS A 40 5.75 0.23 -4.43
N ILE A 41 4.88 -0.15 -3.50
CA ILE A 41 3.54 0.44 -3.37
C ILE A 41 3.63 1.90 -2.90
N ALA A 42 4.49 2.18 -1.92
CA ALA A 42 4.69 3.54 -1.40
C ALA A 42 5.20 4.50 -2.48
N SER A 43 5.97 4.01 -3.46
CA SER A 43 6.48 4.80 -4.59
C SER A 43 5.39 5.33 -5.53
N GLU A 44 4.17 4.78 -5.46
CA GLU A 44 3.03 5.25 -6.25
C GLU A 44 2.44 6.55 -5.69
N PHE A 45 2.78 6.95 -4.46
CA PHE A 45 2.31 8.17 -3.81
C PHE A 45 3.28 9.33 -4.02
N HIS A 46 2.76 10.55 -3.90
CA HIS A 46 3.59 11.74 -3.85
C HIS A 46 4.21 11.89 -2.45
N TRP A 47 5.52 12.07 -2.44
CA TRP A 47 6.30 12.40 -1.25
C TRP A 47 7.00 13.72 -1.50
N GLU A 48 6.81 14.67 -0.59
CA GLU A 48 7.54 15.94 -0.62
C GLU A 48 8.99 15.71 -0.22
N ILE A 49 9.19 14.88 0.81
CA ILE A 49 10.50 14.37 1.21
C ILE A 49 10.41 12.83 1.19
N PRO A 50 11.14 12.14 0.31
CA PRO A 50 11.20 10.67 0.31
C PRO A 50 11.88 10.14 1.58
N TYR A 51 11.56 8.90 1.96
CA TYR A 51 12.31 8.20 3.02
C TYR A 51 13.75 7.91 2.56
N GLN A 52 14.67 7.79 3.51
CA GLN A 52 16.06 7.41 3.23
C GLN A 52 16.22 5.89 3.17
N PRO A 53 17.12 5.34 2.33
CA PRO A 53 17.39 3.89 2.28
C PRO A 53 17.67 3.31 3.68
N GLY A 54 17.04 2.18 4.01
CA GLY A 54 17.15 1.54 5.33
C GLY A 54 16.18 2.07 6.40
N ASN A 55 15.44 3.15 6.14
CA ASN A 55 14.45 3.72 7.06
C ASN A 55 13.00 3.39 6.67
N PHE A 56 12.78 2.37 5.84
CA PHE A 56 11.45 2.06 5.35
C PHE A 56 10.54 1.46 6.43
N VAL A 57 11.05 0.52 7.23
CA VAL A 57 10.31 -0.05 8.36
C VAL A 57 11.27 -0.45 9.47
N SER A 58 10.96 -0.04 10.69
CA SER A 58 11.72 -0.39 11.90
C SER A 58 10.74 -0.62 13.04
N TYR A 59 10.86 -1.73 13.76
CA TYR A 59 9.94 -2.07 14.84
C TYR A 59 10.61 -2.91 15.92
N ASN A 60 10.08 -2.81 17.13
CA ASN A 60 10.31 -3.74 18.21
C ASN A 60 8.97 -4.10 18.85
N PHE A 61 8.63 -5.38 18.86
CA PHE A 61 7.46 -5.92 19.57
C PHE A 61 7.85 -6.84 20.74
N ASP A 62 9.15 -6.99 20.99
CA ASP A 62 9.70 -7.79 22.06
C ASP A 62 9.95 -6.89 23.29
N VAL A 63 9.17 -7.13 24.34
CA VAL A 63 9.21 -6.36 25.60
C VAL A 63 10.54 -6.50 26.32
N ASP A 64 11.29 -7.58 26.08
CA ASP A 64 12.58 -7.83 26.71
C ASP A 64 13.73 -7.10 25.98
N LYS A 65 13.49 -6.63 24.75
CA LYS A 65 14.50 -5.96 23.89
C LYS A 65 14.45 -4.42 23.93
N GLY A 66 13.63 -3.85 24.80
CA GLY A 66 13.47 -2.40 24.97
C GLY A 66 12.07 -1.92 24.63
N ASP A 67 11.93 -0.63 24.31
CA ASP A 67 10.62 -0.02 24.05
C ASP A 67 9.89 -0.67 22.89
N ILE A 68 8.58 -0.81 23.03
CA ILE A 68 7.71 -1.29 21.96
C ILE A 68 7.45 -0.14 20.99
N PHE A 69 7.82 -0.30 19.73
CA PHE A 69 7.61 0.71 18.70
C PHE A 69 7.42 0.10 17.32
N ILE A 70 6.84 0.90 16.43
CA ILE A 70 6.78 0.64 15.00
C ILE A 70 6.88 1.98 14.27
N LYS A 71 7.79 2.06 13.30
CA LYS A 71 8.02 3.23 12.46
C LYS A 71 8.04 2.80 11.01
N TRP A 72 7.37 3.58 10.18
CA TRP A 72 7.35 3.39 8.73
C TRP A 72 7.81 4.67 8.07
N MET A 73 8.71 4.53 7.09
CA MET A 73 9.22 5.61 6.25
C MET A 73 9.74 6.78 7.10
N GLU A 74 10.59 6.48 8.08
CA GLU A 74 11.09 7.49 9.02
C GLU A 74 11.86 8.59 8.28
N GLY A 75 11.47 9.85 8.54
CA GLY A 75 12.00 11.03 7.87
C GLY A 75 11.28 11.40 6.56
N ALA A 76 10.35 10.58 6.06
CA ALA A 76 9.54 10.96 4.91
C ALA A 76 8.46 11.98 5.27
N VAL A 77 8.13 12.86 4.32
CA VAL A 77 7.09 13.88 4.46
C VAL A 77 6.16 13.83 3.26
N THR A 78 4.86 13.83 3.56
CA THR A 78 3.81 13.93 2.56
C THR A 78 2.62 14.69 3.12
N ASN A 79 1.76 15.19 2.23
CA ASN A 79 0.49 15.78 2.58
C ASN A 79 -0.65 14.89 2.04
N VAL A 80 -1.56 14.49 2.93
CA VAL A 80 -2.69 13.62 2.59
C VAL A 80 -3.62 14.29 1.58
N CYS A 81 -3.95 15.57 1.78
CA CYS A 81 -4.79 16.33 0.85
C CYS A 81 -4.16 16.40 -0.53
N PHE A 82 -2.84 16.57 -0.61
CA PHE A 82 -2.14 16.61 -1.90
C PHE A 82 -2.30 15.30 -2.68
N ASN A 83 -2.10 14.16 -2.03
CA ASN A 83 -2.26 12.85 -2.66
C ASN A 83 -3.72 12.56 -3.04
N LEU A 84 -4.67 13.03 -2.24
CA LEU A 84 -6.10 12.77 -2.42
C LEU A 84 -6.73 13.68 -3.50
N LEU A 85 -6.34 14.96 -3.56
CA LEU A 85 -7.00 15.99 -4.37
C LEU A 85 -6.05 16.66 -5.35
N ASP A 86 -5.05 17.40 -4.86
CA ASP A 86 -4.20 18.26 -5.69
C ASP A 86 -3.53 17.49 -6.83
N ARG A 87 -3.01 16.30 -6.54
CA ARG A 87 -2.42 15.39 -7.53
C ARG A 87 -3.41 15.03 -8.62
N ASN A 88 -4.65 14.71 -8.28
CA ASN A 88 -5.69 14.35 -9.25
C ASN A 88 -6.05 15.55 -10.14
N VAL A 89 -6.21 16.73 -9.56
CA VAL A 89 -6.48 17.97 -10.31
C VAL A 89 -5.32 18.27 -11.27
N ARG A 90 -4.06 18.20 -10.80
CA ARG A 90 -2.85 18.41 -11.61
C ARG A 90 -2.70 17.39 -12.74
N ASN A 91 -3.19 16.17 -12.54
CA ASN A 91 -3.21 15.12 -13.57
C ASN A 91 -4.35 15.29 -14.59
N GLY A 92 -5.09 16.41 -14.56
CA GLY A 92 -6.16 16.70 -15.52
C GLY A 92 -7.50 16.09 -15.15
N HIS A 93 -7.69 15.64 -13.90
CA HIS A 93 -8.96 15.09 -13.41
C HIS A 93 -9.80 16.12 -12.63
N GLY A 94 -9.56 17.42 -12.83
CA GLY A 94 -10.23 18.50 -12.09
C GLY A 94 -11.75 18.51 -12.24
N ASP A 95 -12.27 18.15 -13.42
CA ASP A 95 -13.71 18.12 -13.71
C ASP A 95 -14.38 16.79 -13.29
N LYS A 96 -13.61 15.83 -12.78
CA LYS A 96 -14.14 14.54 -12.34
C LYS A 96 -14.80 14.70 -10.98
N ILE A 97 -16.08 14.31 -10.89
CA ILE A 97 -16.82 14.31 -9.62
C ILE A 97 -16.06 13.47 -8.58
N ALA A 98 -15.62 14.12 -7.50
CA ALA A 98 -14.87 13.50 -6.41
C ALA A 98 -15.80 12.94 -5.31
N TYR A 99 -16.95 13.59 -5.08
CA TYR A 99 -17.88 13.24 -4.02
C TYR A 99 -19.32 13.51 -4.47
N TYR A 100 -20.20 12.53 -4.27
CA TYR A 100 -21.65 12.69 -4.40
C TYR A 100 -22.21 12.88 -2.99
N TRP A 101 -22.95 13.97 -2.79
CA TRP A 101 -23.62 14.30 -1.53
C TRP A 101 -25.08 13.86 -1.57
#